data_AF-A4A6T5-F1
#
_entry.id   AF-A4A6T5-F1
#
_cell.length_a   1.000
_cell.length_b   1.000
_cell.length_c   1.000
_cell.angle_alpha   90.00
_cell.angle_beta   90.00
_cell.angle_gamma   90.00
#
_symmetry.space_group_name_H-M   'P 1'
#
loop_
_entity.id
_entity.type
_entity.pdbx_description
1 polymer ?
#
loop_
_entity_poly.entity_id
_entity_poly.type
_entity_poly.pdbx_seq_one_letter_code
_entity_poly.pdbx_strand_id
1 'polypeptide(L)'
;MSKAESLAESTEDNSNELEPPTISGALFELTQTSEAATVASLREAVDLFVRRYLDEMDGEMSTDFYNLVLSEVEAPLLKAVMEYTRQNQSRASAMLGLNRGTLRKKLKQYAIDNRGPAL
;
A
#
# COMPACT_ATOMS: atom_id res chain seq x y z
N MET A 1 -32.43 -46.78 31.77
CA MET A 1 -31.67 -46.33 32.96
C MET A 1 -30.45 -45.55 32.48
N SER A 2 -30.08 -44.57 33.30
CA SER A 2 -29.18 -43.43 33.14
C SER A 2 -27.72 -43.68 32.70
N LYS A 3 -27.10 -42.56 32.24
CA LYS A 3 -25.67 -42.12 32.28
C LYS A 3 -24.72 -42.61 31.17
N ALA A 4 -23.81 -41.81 30.60
CA ALA A 4 -23.23 -40.46 30.88
C ALA A 4 -22.69 -39.87 29.54
N GLU A 5 -22.83 -38.58 29.21
CA GLU A 5 -21.94 -37.42 29.52
C GLU A 5 -20.42 -37.65 29.33
N SER A 6 -19.82 -36.97 28.33
CA SER A 6 -18.42 -36.46 28.24
C SER A 6 -18.12 -36.14 26.76
N LEU A 7 -18.37 -34.93 26.24
CA LEU A 7 -17.47 -33.76 26.21
C LEU A 7 -16.05 -34.04 25.67
N ALA A 8 -15.82 -33.61 24.42
CA ALA A 8 -14.51 -33.29 23.82
C ALA A 8 -14.80 -32.26 22.71
N GLU A 9 -14.78 -30.97 23.06
CA GLU A 9 -13.62 -30.09 22.88
C GLU A 9 -13.47 -29.69 21.41
N SER A 10 -14.31 -28.73 21.03
CA SER A 10 -14.11 -27.88 19.86
C SER A 10 -12.93 -26.97 20.16
N THR A 11 -11.75 -27.31 19.64
CA THR A 11 -10.65 -26.37 19.54
C THR A 11 -11.09 -25.28 18.59
N GLU A 12 -11.53 -24.16 19.15
CA GLU A 12 -11.72 -22.91 18.45
C GLU A 12 -10.36 -22.51 17.88
N ASP A 13 -10.19 -22.73 16.59
CA ASP A 13 -9.17 -22.11 15.76
C ASP A 13 -9.50 -20.61 15.69
N ASN A 14 -9.22 -19.89 16.78
CA ASN A 14 -9.24 -18.45 16.81
C ASN A 14 -7.89 -17.94 16.33
N SER A 15 -7.66 -18.12 15.04
CA SER A 15 -6.60 -17.47 14.27
C SER A 15 -6.98 -15.98 14.15
N ASN A 16 -6.83 -15.24 15.26
CA ASN A 16 -6.71 -13.79 15.19
C ASN A 16 -5.30 -13.49 14.67
N GLU A 17 -5.14 -13.71 13.37
CA GLU A 17 -4.00 -13.27 12.59
C GLU A 17 -3.93 -11.75 12.74
N LEU A 18 -2.97 -11.27 13.52
CA LEU A 18 -2.66 -9.84 13.64
C LEU A 18 -2.12 -9.40 12.28
N GLU A 19 -3.04 -9.07 11.38
CA GLU A 19 -2.71 -8.35 10.15
C GLU A 19 -1.93 -7.09 10.57
N PRO A 20 -0.69 -6.90 10.08
CA PRO A 20 0.05 -5.68 10.39
C PRO A 20 -0.79 -4.49 9.95
N PRO A 21 -0.75 -3.36 10.70
CA PRO A 21 -1.50 -2.17 10.32
C PRO A 21 -1.19 -1.86 8.85
N THR A 22 -2.22 -1.86 8.00
CA THR A 22 -2.03 -1.57 6.58
C THR A 22 -2.13 -0.06 6.38
N ILE A 23 -1.19 0.50 5.61
CA ILE A 23 -1.16 1.93 5.25
C ILE A 23 -2.51 2.40 4.67
N SER A 24 -3.20 1.52 3.94
CA SER A 24 -4.52 1.75 3.37
C SER A 24 -5.57 2.19 4.42
N GLY A 25 -5.52 1.66 5.64
CA GLY A 25 -6.43 2.02 6.73
C GLY A 25 -6.23 3.46 7.23
N ALA A 26 -4.97 3.86 7.44
CA ALA A 26 -4.62 5.21 7.88
C ALA A 26 -4.88 6.29 6.82
N LEU A 27 -4.77 5.93 5.52
CA LEU A 27 -5.08 6.84 4.42
C LEU A 27 -6.59 7.09 4.26
N PHE A 28 -7.42 6.09 4.59
CA PHE A 28 -8.88 6.20 4.54
C PHE A 28 -9.41 7.23 5.56
N GLU A 29 -8.80 7.29 6.74
CA GLU A 29 -9.24 8.19 7.81
C GLU A 29 -8.94 9.67 7.53
N LEU A 30 -7.91 9.97 6.73
CA LEU A 30 -7.58 11.32 6.27
C LEU A 30 -8.61 11.94 5.31
N THR A 31 -9.52 11.13 4.76
CA THR A 31 -10.51 11.60 3.76
C THR A 31 -11.90 11.89 4.32
N GLN A 32 -12.16 11.59 5.60
CA GLN A 32 -13.50 11.70 6.19
C GLN A 32 -13.79 13.01 6.94
N THR A 33 -12.81 13.90 7.14
CA THR A 33 -13.06 15.19 7.79
C THR A 33 -13.33 16.27 6.73
N SER A 34 -14.61 16.47 6.45
CA SER A 34 -15.12 17.56 5.61
C SER A 34 -14.95 18.91 6.33
N GLU A 35 -13.82 19.57 6.13
CA GLU A 35 -13.74 21.03 6.18
C GLU A 35 -12.53 21.51 5.37
N ALA A 36 -12.78 22.07 4.19
CA ALA A 36 -11.85 22.80 3.32
C ALA A 36 -10.35 22.52 3.57
N ALA A 37 -9.92 21.28 3.36
CA ALA A 37 -8.52 20.93 3.43
C ALA A 37 -7.81 21.68 2.31
N THR A 38 -7.18 22.80 2.64
CA THR A 38 -6.06 23.33 1.88
C THR A 38 -5.21 22.12 1.54
N VAL A 39 -5.05 21.80 0.26
CA VAL A 39 -4.30 20.62 -0.17
C VAL A 39 -2.93 20.74 0.49
N ALA A 40 -2.74 20.01 1.59
CA ALA A 40 -1.49 19.98 2.29
C ALA A 40 -0.46 19.55 1.25
N SER A 41 0.70 20.19 1.26
CA SER A 41 1.75 19.79 0.33
C SER A 41 2.01 18.29 0.47
N LEU A 42 2.42 17.62 -0.61
CA LEU A 42 2.74 16.18 -0.55
C LEU A 42 3.69 15.86 0.61
N ARG A 43 4.60 16.79 0.92
CA ARG A 43 5.52 16.69 2.05
C ARG A 43 4.79 16.63 3.40
N GLU A 44 3.84 17.51 3.64
CA GLU A 44 3.05 17.54 4.87
C GLU A 44 2.13 16.32 4.98
N ALA A 45 1.52 15.89 3.87
CA ALA A 45 0.69 14.69 3.83
C ALA A 45 1.50 13.43 4.20
N VAL A 46 2.70 13.29 3.64
CA VAL A 46 3.61 12.16 3.96
C VAL A 46 4.09 12.22 5.41
N ASP A 47 4.47 13.39 5.94
CA ASP A 47 4.91 13.52 7.35
C ASP A 47 3.79 13.13 8.32
N LEU A 48 2.57 13.65 8.10
CA LEU A 48 1.41 13.31 8.93
C LEU A 48 1.10 11.81 8.87
N PHE A 49 1.12 11.22 7.68
CA PHE A 49 0.85 9.81 7.46
C PHE A 49 1.87 8.92 8.18
N VAL A 50 3.16 9.18 7.98
CA VAL A 50 4.24 8.37 8.58
C VAL A 50 4.22 8.45 10.10
N ARG A 51 3.95 9.63 10.68
CA ARG A 51 3.84 9.78 12.14
C ARG A 51 2.72 8.93 12.72
N ARG A 52 1.53 9.00 12.14
CA ARG A 52 0.38 8.19 12.59
C ARG A 52 0.69 6.70 12.53
N TYR A 53 1.26 6.25 11.41
CA TYR A 53 1.61 4.85 11.24
C TYR A 53 2.64 4.38 12.28
N LEU A 54 3.65 5.20 12.59
CA LEU A 54 4.63 4.88 13.63
C LEU A 54 4.03 4.88 15.03
N ASP A 55 3.07 5.78 15.32
CA ASP A 55 2.35 5.82 16.60
C ASP A 55 1.46 4.57 16.78
N GLU A 56 0.86 4.06 15.71
CA GLU A 56 0.03 2.84 15.72
C GLU A 56 0.83 1.54 15.88
N MET A 57 2.09 1.52 15.45
CA MET A 57 2.94 0.33 15.53
C MET A 57 3.41 -0.02 16.95
N ASP A 58 3.15 0.82 17.97
CA ASP A 58 3.45 0.59 19.40
C ASP A 58 4.81 -0.08 19.69
N GLY A 59 5.85 0.30 18.94
CA GLY A 59 7.22 -0.19 19.15
C GLY A 59 7.60 -1.51 18.47
N GLU A 60 6.73 -2.12 17.65
CA GLU A 60 7.15 -3.24 16.81
C GLU A 60 8.11 -2.78 15.71
N MET A 61 9.28 -3.43 15.62
CA MET A 61 10.27 -3.13 14.58
C MET A 61 9.82 -3.74 13.25
N SER A 62 9.07 -3.00 12.43
CA SER A 62 8.81 -3.45 11.07
C SER A 62 10.11 -3.44 10.27
N THR A 63 10.50 -4.61 9.77
CA THR A 63 11.50 -4.69 8.72
C THR A 63 10.85 -4.19 7.44
N ASP A 64 11.58 -3.40 6.65
CA ASP A 64 11.16 -2.93 5.32
C ASP A 64 10.18 -1.74 5.23
N PHE A 65 9.96 -0.98 6.32
CA PHE A 65 9.08 0.21 6.31
C PHE A 65 9.40 1.22 5.20
N TYR A 66 10.68 1.39 4.85
CA TYR A 66 11.09 2.28 3.76
C TYR A 66 10.47 1.84 2.41
N ASN A 67 10.53 0.56 2.09
CA ASN A 67 9.96 0.05 0.84
C ASN A 67 8.43 0.06 0.87
N LEU A 68 7.82 -0.17 2.04
CA LEU A 68 6.38 -0.02 2.25
C LEU A 68 5.91 1.39 1.86
N VAL A 69 6.48 2.43 2.49
CA VAL A 69 6.13 3.83 2.19
C VAL A 69 6.47 4.19 0.74
N LEU A 70 7.62 3.74 0.23
CA LEU A 70 8.01 4.03 -1.14
C LEU A 70 7.03 3.42 -2.15
N SER A 71 6.49 2.24 -1.88
CA SER A 71 5.54 1.56 -2.76
C SER A 71 4.22 2.34 -2.91
N GLU A 72 3.75 2.93 -1.82
CA GLU A 72 2.53 3.74 -1.75
C GLU A 72 2.67 5.05 -2.52
N VAL A 73 3.89 5.59 -2.62
CA VAL A 73 4.14 6.82 -3.39
C VAL A 73 4.45 6.52 -4.86
N GLU A 74 5.29 5.52 -5.13
CA GLU A 74 5.77 5.24 -6.47
C GLU A 74 4.67 4.66 -7.39
N ALA A 75 3.83 3.75 -6.89
CA ALA A 75 2.78 3.14 -7.68
C ALA A 75 1.80 4.17 -8.29
N PRO A 76 1.18 5.08 -7.52
CA PRO A 76 0.27 6.09 -8.08
C PRO A 76 1.00 7.09 -8.97
N LEU A 77 2.24 7.48 -8.64
CA LEU A 77 3.06 8.35 -9.49
C LEU A 77 3.28 7.73 -10.87
N LEU A 78 3.71 6.47 -10.91
CA LEU A 78 3.99 5.76 -12.15
C LEU A 78 2.72 5.56 -12.97
N LYS A 79 1.60 5.20 -12.31
CA LYS A 79 0.30 5.04 -12.97
C LYS A 79 -0.16 6.34 -13.62
N ALA A 80 -0.16 7.45 -12.87
CA ALA A 80 -0.57 8.76 -13.36
C ALA A 80 0.28 9.23 -14.55
N VAL A 81 1.61 9.03 -14.50
CA VAL A 81 2.49 9.40 -15.63
C VAL A 81 2.29 8.48 -16.83
N MET A 82 2.08 7.18 -16.62
CA MET A 82 1.77 6.27 -17.72
C MET A 82 0.45 6.62 -18.40
N GLU A 83 -0.59 6.98 -17.65
CA GLU A 83 -1.85 7.48 -18.18
C GLU A 83 -1.67 8.80 -18.95
N TYR A 84 -0.99 9.78 -18.34
CA TYR A 84 -0.70 11.08 -18.95
C TYR A 84 0.07 10.94 -20.27
N THR A 85 1.00 9.98 -20.34
CA THR A 85 1.79 9.70 -21.54
C THR A 85 1.14 8.71 -22.50
N ARG A 86 -0.13 8.35 -22.27
CA ARG A 86 -0.90 7.38 -23.09
C ARG A 86 -0.16 6.05 -23.27
N GLN A 87 0.33 5.51 -22.16
CA GLN A 87 1.10 4.26 -22.07
C GLN A 87 2.44 4.28 -22.82
N ASN A 88 2.96 5.47 -23.19
CA ASN A 88 4.25 5.61 -23.84
C ASN A 88 5.40 5.63 -22.83
N GLN A 89 5.96 4.45 -22.54
CA GLN A 89 7.08 4.29 -21.61
C GLN A 89 8.32 5.13 -21.98
N SER A 90 8.54 5.42 -23.26
CA SER A 90 9.67 6.27 -23.69
C SER A 90 9.49 7.72 -23.21
N ARG A 91 8.27 8.25 -23.30
CA ARG A 91 7.93 9.59 -22.83
C ARG A 91 7.83 9.62 -21.31
N ALA A 92 7.25 8.60 -20.69
CA ALA A 92 7.16 8.48 -19.24
C ALA A 92 8.55 8.47 -18.58
N SER A 93 9.49 7.66 -19.11
CA SER A 93 10.86 7.59 -18.57
C SER A 93 11.59 8.93 -18.70
N ALA A 94 11.44 9.62 -19.82
CA ALA A 94 12.00 10.96 -20.00
C ALA A 94 11.38 11.97 -19.01
N MET A 95 10.06 11.94 -18.81
CA MET A 95 9.35 12.84 -17.89
C MET A 95 9.71 12.58 -16.42
N LEU A 96 9.85 11.31 -16.04
CA LEU A 96 10.23 10.89 -14.70
C LEU A 96 11.74 11.01 -14.42
N GLY A 97 12.55 11.31 -15.44
CA GLY A 97 14.01 11.32 -15.33
C GLY A 97 14.61 9.94 -15.03
N LEU A 98 13.93 8.86 -15.40
CA LEU A 98 14.36 7.49 -15.16
C LEU A 98 15.00 6.89 -16.42
N ASN A 99 15.98 6.01 -16.23
CA ASN A 99 16.37 5.10 -17.31
C ASN A 99 15.16 4.21 -17.67
N ARG A 100 14.97 3.94 -18.97
CA ARG A 100 13.89 3.06 -19.47
C ARG A 100 13.89 1.67 -18.83
N GLY A 101 15.06 1.09 -18.59
CA GLY A 101 15.20 -0.20 -17.91
C GLY A 101 14.68 -0.15 -16.48
N THR A 102 14.95 0.94 -15.76
CA THR A 102 14.42 1.19 -14.41
C THR A 102 12.92 1.36 -14.42
N LEU A 103 12.38 2.20 -15.32
CA LEU A 103 10.94 2.37 -15.46
C LEU A 103 10.24 1.03 -15.70
N ARG A 104 10.74 0.22 -16.65
CA ARG A 104 10.14 -1.09 -16.95
C ARG A 104 10.15 -2.03 -15.74
N LYS A 105 11.26 -2.07 -14.99
CA LYS A 105 11.34 -2.87 -13.75
C LYS A 105 10.30 -2.43 -12.73
N LYS A 106 10.15 -1.11 -12.51
CA LYS A 106 9.16 -0.55 -11.58
C LYS A 106 7.71 -0.80 -12.05
N LEU A 107 7.41 -0.64 -13.34
CA LEU A 107 6.08 -0.94 -13.88
C LEU A 107 5.70 -2.40 -13.66
N LYS A 108 6.64 -3.33 -13.82
CA LYS A 108 6.43 -4.75 -13.51
C LYS A 108 6.25 -4.99 -12.01
N GLN A 109 7.06 -4.34 -11.17
CA GLN A 109 6.98 -4.44 -9.71
C GLN A 109 5.59 -4.07 -9.17
N TYR A 110 4.97 -3.04 -9.74
CA TYR A 110 3.65 -2.55 -9.33
C TYR A 110 2.50 -3.07 -10.20
N ALA A 111 2.73 -4.07 -11.06
CA ALA A 111 1.73 -4.64 -11.97
C ALA A 111 0.99 -3.60 -12.85
N ILE A 112 1.70 -2.55 -13.28
CA ILE A 112 1.18 -1.47 -14.16
C ILE A 112 1.42 -1.81 -15.64
N ASP A 113 2.31 -2.78 -15.96
CA ASP A 113 2.58 -3.15 -17.35
C ASP A 113 1.41 -3.92 -17.96
N ASN A 114 0.47 -3.18 -18.54
CA ASN A 114 -0.74 -3.73 -19.18
C ASN A 114 -0.47 -4.47 -20.52
N ARG A 115 0.69 -5.10 -20.65
CA ARG A 115 0.93 -6.09 -21.72
C ARG A 115 0.40 -7.41 -21.20
N GLY A 116 -0.88 -7.68 -21.46
CA GLY A 116 -1.41 -9.05 -21.37
C GLY A 116 -0.49 -10.04 -22.11
N PRO A 117 -0.56 -11.34 -21.79
CA PRO A 117 0.28 -12.34 -22.43
C PRO A 117 0.19 -12.17 -23.94
N ALA A 118 1.34 -12.14 -24.62
CA ALA A 118 1.39 -12.15 -26.07
C ALA A 118 0.62 -13.39 -26.55
N LEU A 119 -0.54 -13.17 -27.20
CA LEU A 119 -1.28 -14.20 -27.93
C LEU A 119 -0.58 -14.50 -29.25
#